data_AF-A0A2S8RAM7-F1
#
_entry.id   AF-A0A2S8RAM7-F1
#
_cell.length_a   1.000
_cell.length_b   1.000
_cell.length_c   1.000
_cell.angle_alpha   90.00
_cell.angle_beta   90.00
_cell.angle_gamma   90.00
#
_symmetry.space_group_name_H-M   'P 1'
#
loop_
_entity.id
_entity.type
_entity.pdbx_description
1 polymer ?
#
loop_
_entity_poly.entity_id
_entity_poly.type
_entity_poly.pdbx_seq_one_letter_code
_entity_poly.pdbx_strand_id
1 'polypeptide(L)'
;MSGGSININKSELSVGENLVLSSGNLYVNGGKIFVGKDFRIQAQKVDYEGNIIFEGCYAYIQMLNKEDYIYVEGDFVTQSYYSDYYNRFNAGVLEVKGRFYTKNLWKQFIKL
;
A
#
# COMPACT_ATOMS: atom_id res chain seq x y z
N MET A 1 9.66 0.90 4.16
CA MET A 1 10.68 1.18 3.12
C MET A 1 10.81 2.69 2.94
N SER A 2 12.04 3.25 2.88
CA SER A 2 12.28 4.70 2.81
C SER A 2 12.93 5.20 1.51
N GLY A 3 12.92 4.39 0.44
CA GLY A 3 13.39 4.76 -0.89
C GLY A 3 13.67 3.53 -1.74
N GLY A 4 13.63 3.65 -3.08
CA GLY A 4 13.87 2.56 -4.03
C GLY A 4 12.61 1.82 -4.47
N SER A 5 12.74 0.97 -5.49
CA SER A 5 11.65 0.14 -6.02
C SER A 5 11.89 -1.32 -5.68
N ILE A 6 10.86 -2.03 -5.21
CA ILE A 6 10.87 -3.49 -5.07
C ILE A 6 10.04 -4.11 -6.17
N ASN A 7 10.60 -5.12 -6.81
CA ASN A 7 9.90 -5.99 -7.74
C ASN A 7 9.93 -7.42 -7.20
N ILE A 8 8.76 -8.00 -6.96
CA ILE A 8 8.63 -9.34 -6.36
C ILE A 8 8.92 -10.46 -7.38
N ASN A 9 8.76 -10.23 -8.69
CA ASN A 9 9.16 -11.14 -9.77
C ASN A 9 8.83 -12.62 -9.52
N LYS A 10 7.56 -13.03 -9.65
CA LYS A 10 7.10 -14.43 -9.47
C LYS A 10 7.52 -15.11 -8.15
N SER A 11 8.10 -14.37 -7.22
CA SER A 11 8.56 -14.87 -5.91
C SER A 11 7.54 -14.50 -4.84
N GLU A 12 7.87 -14.82 -3.59
CA GLU A 12 7.00 -14.56 -2.45
C GLU A 12 7.71 -13.66 -1.43
N LEU A 13 6.99 -12.64 -0.94
CA LEU A 13 7.39 -11.78 0.16
C LEU A 13 6.45 -12.01 1.34
N SER A 14 6.98 -12.42 2.48
CA SER A 14 6.20 -12.59 3.72
C SER A 14 6.66 -11.60 4.78
N VAL A 15 5.73 -10.84 5.33
CA VAL A 15 5.94 -9.87 6.41
C VAL A 15 4.96 -10.22 7.54
N GLY A 16 5.45 -10.77 8.65
CA GLY A 16 4.61 -11.17 9.78
C GLY A 16 4.01 -10.01 10.59
N GLU A 17 4.41 -8.78 10.26
CA GLU A 17 4.05 -7.54 10.95
C GLU A 17 3.37 -6.57 9.98
N ASN A 18 3.26 -5.29 10.36
CA ASN A 18 2.79 -4.25 9.46
C ASN A 18 3.77 -4.06 8.29
N LEU A 19 3.25 -3.98 7.06
CA LEU A 19 4.01 -3.52 5.90
C LEU A 19 3.72 -2.04 5.67
N VAL A 20 4.74 -1.19 5.80
CA VAL A 20 4.61 0.25 5.56
C VAL A 20 5.46 0.69 4.36
N LEU A 21 4.77 1.13 3.32
CA LEU A 21 5.36 1.69 2.11
C LEU A 21 5.30 3.23 2.17
N SER A 22 6.28 3.80 2.87
CA SER A 22 6.40 5.26 3.09
C SER A 22 6.89 6.03 1.87
N SER A 23 7.65 5.38 0.99
CA SER A 23 8.13 5.92 -0.29
C SER A 23 8.54 4.77 -1.21
N GLY A 24 8.81 5.08 -2.48
CA GLY A 24 9.23 4.08 -3.46
C GLY A 24 8.08 3.28 -4.06
N ASN A 25 8.40 2.35 -4.96
CA ASN A 25 7.41 1.65 -5.78
C ASN A 25 7.43 0.16 -5.50
N LEU A 26 6.25 -0.47 -5.49
CA LEU A 26 6.12 -1.92 -5.31
C LEU A 26 5.45 -2.55 -6.54
N TYR A 27 6.17 -3.42 -7.23
CA TYR A 27 5.69 -4.17 -8.38
C TYR A 27 5.53 -5.63 -7.98
N VAL A 28 4.30 -6.18 -8.07
CA VAL A 28 4.06 -7.58 -7.71
C VAL A 28 4.57 -8.54 -8.80
N ASN A 29 4.34 -8.20 -10.07
CA ASN A 29 4.95 -8.83 -11.25
C ASN A 29 4.96 -10.38 -11.26
N GLY A 30 3.77 -10.97 -11.14
CA GLY A 30 3.48 -12.40 -11.02
C GLY A 30 3.78 -12.99 -9.65
N GLY A 31 4.21 -12.18 -8.68
CA GLY A 31 4.60 -12.61 -7.34
C GLY A 31 3.45 -12.60 -6.34
N LYS A 32 3.79 -12.94 -5.09
CA LYS A 32 2.84 -12.96 -3.98
C LYS A 32 3.37 -12.21 -2.78
N ILE A 33 2.49 -11.50 -2.07
CA ILE A 33 2.82 -10.77 -0.86
C ILE A 33 1.86 -11.20 0.26
N PHE A 34 2.40 -11.56 1.41
CA PHE A 34 1.64 -11.94 2.59
C PHE A 34 1.97 -10.99 3.75
N VAL A 35 0.98 -10.27 4.26
CA VAL A 35 1.12 -9.30 5.35
C VAL A 35 0.29 -9.78 6.55
N GLY A 36 0.98 -10.05 7.66
CA GLY A 36 0.39 -10.62 8.88
C GLY A 36 -0.39 -9.61 9.74
N LYS A 37 -0.28 -8.32 9.44
CA LYS A 37 -1.06 -7.23 10.07
C LYS A 37 -1.52 -6.24 9.00
N ASP A 38 -1.35 -4.93 9.22
CA ASP A 38 -1.80 -3.90 8.29
C ASP A 38 -0.82 -3.70 7.12
N PHE A 39 -1.36 -3.43 5.94
CA PHE A 39 -0.59 -2.93 4.80
C PHE A 39 -0.95 -1.47 4.52
N ARG A 40 0.02 -0.57 4.73
CA ARG A 40 -0.15 0.88 4.62
C ARG A 40 0.72 1.45 3.51
N ILE A 41 0.08 2.07 2.53
CA ILE A 41 0.70 2.98 1.55
C ILE A 41 0.51 4.40 2.10
N GLN A 42 1.33 4.74 3.09
CA GLN A 42 1.31 5.99 3.84
C GLN A 42 2.73 6.30 4.32
N ALA A 43 3.07 7.57 4.48
CA ALA A 43 4.31 7.96 5.13
C ALA A 43 4.14 7.83 6.64
N GLN A 44 5.09 7.15 7.30
CA GLN A 44 5.15 7.05 8.75
C GLN A 44 6.11 8.09 9.31
N LYS A 45 5.65 8.84 10.31
CA LYS A 45 6.45 9.80 11.06
C LYS A 45 6.22 9.63 12.56
N VAL A 46 7.11 10.23 13.34
CA VAL A 46 6.94 10.40 14.78
C VAL A 46 6.69 11.88 15.02
N ASP A 47 5.62 12.22 15.73
CA ASP A 47 5.32 13.61 16.10
C ASP A 47 6.21 14.10 17.25
N TYR A 48 5.99 15.34 17.71
CA TYR A 48 6.79 15.93 18.79
C TYR A 48 6.53 15.26 20.16
N GLU A 49 5.44 14.52 20.32
CA GLU A 49 5.07 13.79 21.54
C GLU A 49 5.58 12.34 21.53
N GLY A 50 6.20 11.90 20.43
CA GLY A 50 6.69 10.54 20.28
C GLY A 50 5.66 9.56 19.71
N ASN A 51 4.49 10.03 19.27
CA ASN A 51 3.47 9.17 18.69
C ASN A 51 3.76 8.87 17.21
N ILE A 52 3.45 7.65 16.79
CA ILE A 52 3.47 7.29 15.36
C ILE A 52 2.23 7.89 14.69
N ILE A 53 2.47 8.72 13.68
CA ILE A 53 1.44 9.32 12.83
C ILE A 53 1.63 8.89 11.37
N PHE A 54 0.53 8.84 10.63
CA PHE A 54 0.51 8.48 9.21
C PHE A 54 -0.07 9.61 8.37
N GLU A 55 0.61 9.93 7.26
CA GLU A 55 0.18 10.96 6.31
C GLU A 55 0.34 10.49 4.86
N GLY A 56 0.00 11.37 3.91
CA GLY A 56 0.11 11.06 2.48
C GLY A 56 1.56 10.82 2.04
N CYS A 57 1.76 9.88 1.11
CA CYS A 57 3.07 9.57 0.55
C CYS A 57 3.12 9.59 -0.98
N TYR A 58 4.33 9.48 -1.53
CA TYR A 58 4.57 9.38 -2.97
C TYR A 58 4.89 7.93 -3.41
N ALA A 59 4.53 6.95 -2.58
CA ALA A 59 4.67 5.55 -2.95
C ALA A 59 3.50 5.08 -3.82
N TYR A 60 3.72 4.08 -4.66
CA TYR A 60 2.63 3.40 -5.37
C TYR A 60 2.87 1.91 -5.52
N ILE A 61 1.79 1.20 -5.83
CA ILE A 61 1.78 -0.24 -6.06
C ILE A 61 1.20 -0.60 -7.42
N GLN A 62 1.72 -1.66 -8.04
CA GLN A 62 1.18 -2.20 -9.28
C GLN A 62 0.96 -3.71 -9.19
N MET A 63 -0.29 -4.10 -9.44
CA MET A 63 -0.80 -5.46 -9.64
C MET A 63 -1.42 -5.55 -11.04
N LEU A 64 -0.58 -5.84 -12.03
CA LEU A 64 -0.92 -5.81 -13.46
C LEU A 64 -1.10 -7.20 -14.09
N ASN A 65 -0.75 -8.28 -13.37
CA ASN A 65 -0.82 -9.65 -13.85
C ASN A 65 -1.90 -10.44 -13.11
N LYS A 66 -2.51 -11.44 -13.78
CA LYS A 66 -3.56 -12.27 -13.16
C LYS A 66 -3.03 -13.15 -12.03
N GLU A 67 -1.74 -13.43 -12.02
CA GLU A 67 -1.03 -14.19 -10.98
C GLU A 67 -0.65 -13.34 -9.78
N ASP A 68 -0.75 -12.00 -9.86
CA ASP A 68 -0.44 -11.11 -8.74
C ASP A 68 -1.36 -11.41 -7.57
N TYR A 69 -0.77 -11.64 -6.40
CA TYR A 69 -1.53 -11.93 -5.18
C TYR A 69 -1.00 -11.11 -4.02
N ILE A 70 -1.91 -10.46 -3.29
CA ILE A 70 -1.61 -9.81 -2.02
C ILE A 70 -2.63 -10.28 -0.99
N TYR A 71 -2.14 -10.82 0.11
CA TYR A 71 -2.92 -11.17 1.29
C TYR A 71 -2.59 -10.20 2.43
N VAL A 72 -3.62 -9.66 3.06
CA VAL A 72 -3.52 -8.77 4.22
C VAL A 72 -4.45 -9.28 5.32
N GLU A 73 -3.87 -9.76 6.42
CA GLU A 73 -4.62 -10.21 7.61
C GLU A 73 -5.33 -9.03 8.31
N GLY A 74 -4.73 -7.85 8.29
CA GLY A 74 -5.28 -6.64 8.90
C GLY A 74 -5.97 -5.70 7.91
N ASP A 75 -5.83 -4.40 8.17
CA ASP A 75 -6.39 -3.36 7.32
C ASP A 75 -5.46 -3.03 6.14
N PHE A 76 -6.05 -2.73 4.99
CA PHE A 76 -5.33 -2.15 3.86
C PHE A 76 -5.65 -0.66 3.75
N VAL A 77 -4.62 0.19 3.78
CA VAL A 77 -4.78 1.65 3.73
C VAL A 77 -3.95 2.23 2.59
N THR A 78 -4.58 3.00 1.71
CA THR A 78 -3.89 3.79 0.69
C THR A 78 -4.16 5.28 0.83
N GLN A 79 -3.08 6.06 0.90
CA GLN A 79 -3.08 7.53 0.94
C GLN A 79 -1.90 8.05 0.12
N SER A 80 -1.84 7.66 -1.15
CA SER A 80 -0.78 8.09 -2.07
C SER A 80 -1.20 9.31 -2.88
N TYR A 81 -0.31 10.30 -3.02
CA TYR A 81 -0.48 11.41 -3.97
C TYR A 81 -0.46 10.95 -5.44
N TYR A 82 0.03 9.74 -5.70
CA TYR A 82 0.06 9.10 -7.01
C TYR A 82 -1.07 8.09 -7.23
N SER A 83 -2.02 8.00 -6.30
CA SER A 83 -3.06 6.95 -6.28
C SER A 83 -3.92 6.91 -7.55
N ASP A 84 -4.38 8.04 -8.07
CA ASP A 84 -5.33 8.07 -9.19
C ASP A 84 -4.73 7.63 -10.54
N TYR A 85 -3.40 7.59 -10.68
CA TYR A 85 -2.74 7.24 -11.94
C TYR A 85 -1.79 6.03 -11.84
N TYR A 86 -1.13 5.86 -10.70
CA TYR A 86 -0.05 4.90 -10.53
C TYR A 86 -0.37 3.72 -9.62
N ASN A 87 -1.29 3.87 -8.66
CA ASN A 87 -1.81 2.70 -7.93
C ASN A 87 -2.71 1.90 -8.87
N ARG A 88 -2.24 0.75 -9.32
CA ARG A 88 -2.98 -0.09 -10.27
C ARG A 88 -3.27 -1.45 -9.65
N PHE A 89 -4.56 -1.71 -9.46
CA PHE A 89 -5.13 -2.98 -9.01
C PHE A 89 -6.01 -3.57 -10.13
N ASN A 90 -5.47 -3.61 -11.35
CA ASN A 90 -6.21 -3.94 -12.57
C ASN A 90 -6.23 -5.45 -12.89
N ALA A 91 -5.43 -6.26 -12.19
CA ALA A 91 -5.44 -7.71 -12.31
C ALA A 91 -5.07 -8.38 -10.97
N GLY A 92 -5.21 -9.70 -10.93
CA GLY A 92 -4.84 -10.50 -9.76
C GLY A 92 -5.86 -10.40 -8.63
N VAL A 93 -5.42 -10.71 -7.42
CA VAL A 93 -6.27 -10.72 -6.22
C VAL A 93 -5.59 -9.97 -5.08
N LEU A 94 -6.27 -8.92 -4.59
CA LEU A 94 -5.98 -8.29 -3.31
C LEU A 94 -7.02 -8.81 -2.30
N GLU A 95 -6.58 -9.69 -1.42
CA GLU A 95 -7.38 -10.27 -0.34
C GLU A 95 -7.09 -9.54 0.97
N VAL A 96 -8.12 -8.91 1.54
CA VAL A 96 -8.03 -8.15 2.79
C VAL A 96 -9.04 -8.72 3.78
N LYS A 97 -8.56 -9.14 4.95
CA LYS A 97 -9.42 -9.67 6.02
C LYS A 97 -9.98 -8.59 6.93
N GLY A 98 -9.28 -7.46 7.05
CA GLY A 98 -9.75 -6.25 7.70
C GLY A 98 -10.50 -5.32 6.74
N ARG A 99 -10.41 -4.03 7.00
CA ARG A 99 -11.05 -2.97 6.22
C ARG A 99 -10.12 -2.44 5.14
N PHE A 100 -10.73 -2.04 4.04
CA PHE A 100 -10.06 -1.36 2.94
C PHE A 100 -10.37 0.14 2.99
N TYR A 101 -9.33 0.98 3.13
CA TYR A 101 -9.47 2.43 3.18
C TYR A 101 -8.73 3.12 2.05
N THR A 102 -9.43 3.98 1.31
CA THR A 102 -8.83 4.97 0.44
C THR A 102 -8.97 6.34 1.10
N LYS A 103 -7.85 7.03 1.26
CA LYS A 103 -7.84 8.41 1.77
C LYS A 103 -7.51 9.33 0.61
N ASN A 104 -8.53 10.03 0.11
CA ASN A 104 -8.35 11.05 -0.90
C ASN A 104 -7.63 12.26 -0.30
N LEU A 105 -6.48 12.62 -0.89
CA LEU A 105 -5.70 13.78 -0.48
C LEU A 105 -6.25 15.08 -1.08
N TRP A 106 -7.05 14.96 -2.13
CA TRP A 106 -7.84 16.04 -2.71
C TRP A 106 -9.24 16.02 -2.09
N LYS A 107 -9.49 16.88 -1.10
CA LYS A 107 -10.87 17.21 -0.72
C LYS A 107 -11.52 17.90 -1.92
N GLN A 108 -12.45 17.23 -2.60
CA GLN A 108 -13.46 17.99 -3.33
C GLN A 108 -14.26 18.76 -2.28
N PHE A 109 -14.37 20.07 -2.47
CA PHE A 109 -15.49 20.83 -1.94
C PHE A 109 -16.76 20.22 -2.54
N ILE A 110 -17.32 19.18 -1.91
CA ILE A 110 -18.70 18.80 -2.17
C ILE A 110 -19.53 19.87 -1.47
N LYS A 111 -19.92 20.89 -2.23
CA LYS A 111 -21.14 21.63 -1.93
C LYS A 111 -22.27 20.60 -2.05
N LEU A 112 -22.90 20.30 -0.92
CA LEU A 112 -24.23 19.70 -0.91
C LEU A 112 -25.23 20.66 -1.58
#